data_AF-A0A7Y4XKS0-F1
#
_entry.id   AF-A0A7Y4XKS0-F1
#
_cell.length_a   1.000
_cell.length_b   1.000
_cell.length_c   1.000
_cell.angle_alpha   90.00
_cell.angle_beta   90.00
_cell.angle_gamma   90.00
#
_symmetry.space_group_name_H-M   'P 1'
#
loop_
_entity.id
_entity.type
_entity.pdbx_description
1 polymer ?
#
loop_
_entity_poly.entity_id
_entity_poly.type
_entity_poly.pdbx_seq_one_letter_code
_entity_poly.pdbx_strand_id
1 'polypeptide(L)'
;MTMRPLSGLALAAFTLLSVLAAPQSARAQGLIEFLWGGGDDWGGGRQSVSFSSQYKPGQVIVSFGDRRLYLVTAPGQALSYPIAVPREKSRWQGTTFVSEKRINPSWTPTPEMRRENPKLPMWVPGGHPMNPLGNRALYLGSSAYRIHGTDAPWTIGQAVSKGCVRMHNQDVLDLYPRIPVGTRVTVTWQRFSSSPVAASSNANSSGGSSNSYANENGEPKRKYYRASTTGASKRYTIPARKPAMQKAAQVQ
;
A
#
# COMPACT_ATOMS: atom_id res chain seq x y z
N MET A 1 -4.50 -84.68 37.69
CA MET A 1 -4.18 -84.66 36.25
C MET A 1 -4.80 -83.39 35.67
N THR A 2 -3.93 -82.47 35.29
CA THR A 2 -4.06 -81.16 34.61
C THR A 2 -5.42 -80.68 34.07
N MET A 3 -5.86 -79.50 34.52
CA MET A 3 -6.75 -78.59 33.78
C MET A 3 -5.94 -77.45 33.13
N ARG A 4 -6.31 -77.07 31.90
CA ARG A 4 -5.95 -75.81 31.19
C ARG A 4 -7.02 -74.73 31.55
N PRO A 5 -7.07 -73.47 31.05
CA PRO A 5 -6.21 -72.80 30.04
C PRO A 5 -6.02 -71.23 30.20
N LEU A 6 -5.34 -70.63 29.20
CA LEU A 6 -5.44 -69.25 28.64
C LEU A 6 -4.74 -68.03 29.33
N SER A 7 -3.72 -67.55 28.61
CA SER A 7 -3.46 -66.18 28.10
C SER A 7 -3.81 -64.93 28.92
N GLY A 8 -2.83 -64.01 29.04
CA GLY A 8 -3.10 -62.63 29.44
C GLY A 8 -1.94 -61.66 29.19
N LEU A 9 -1.97 -61.03 28.01
CA LEU A 9 -1.44 -59.71 27.62
C LEU A 9 -0.26 -59.08 28.39
N ALA A 10 0.88 -58.97 27.72
CA ALA A 10 1.88 -57.93 28.02
C ALA A 10 1.40 -56.59 27.45
N LEU A 11 1.14 -55.61 28.33
CA LEU A 11 0.84 -54.23 27.97
C LEU A 11 2.11 -53.56 27.43
N ALA A 12 2.21 -53.38 26.12
CA ALA A 12 3.16 -52.44 25.52
C ALA A 12 2.61 -51.02 25.69
N ALA A 13 3.21 -50.23 26.56
CA ALA A 13 2.89 -48.82 26.74
C ALA A 13 3.38 -48.03 25.52
N PHE A 14 2.49 -47.78 24.55
CA PHE A 14 2.71 -46.77 23.52
C PHE A 14 2.60 -45.39 24.17
N THR A 15 3.74 -44.73 24.41
CA THR A 15 3.78 -43.31 24.71
C THR A 15 3.37 -42.55 23.45
N LEU A 16 2.10 -42.16 23.39
CA LEU A 16 1.58 -41.20 22.42
C LEU A 16 2.26 -39.85 22.70
N LEU A 17 3.40 -39.61 22.04
CA LEU A 17 4.03 -38.30 21.97
C LEU A 17 3.09 -37.39 21.18
N SER A 18 2.22 -36.71 21.91
CA SER A 18 1.27 -35.74 21.38
C SER A 18 2.05 -34.52 20.95
N VAL A 19 2.44 -34.45 19.67
CA VAL A 19 2.93 -33.20 19.07
C VAL A 19 1.71 -32.27 19.00
N LEU A 20 1.54 -31.44 20.03
CA LEU A 20 0.72 -30.23 19.90
C LEU A 20 1.39 -29.37 18.84
N ALA A 21 0.96 -29.52 17.59
CA ALA A 21 1.13 -28.49 16.59
C ALA A 21 0.37 -27.28 17.12
N ALA A 22 1.09 -26.36 17.77
CA ALA A 22 0.55 -25.07 18.11
C ALA A 22 -0.05 -24.51 16.81
N PRO A 23 -1.32 -24.04 16.82
CA PRO A 23 -1.86 -23.37 15.65
C PRO A 23 -0.89 -22.23 15.37
N GLN A 24 -0.19 -22.31 14.24
CA GLN A 24 0.61 -21.20 13.78
C GLN A 24 -0.38 -20.04 13.72
N SER A 25 -0.15 -19.03 14.56
CA SER A 25 -0.87 -17.78 14.42
C SER A 25 -0.59 -17.34 12.99
N ALA A 26 -1.59 -17.46 12.12
CA ALA A 26 -1.63 -16.70 10.90
C ALA A 26 -1.39 -15.26 11.36
N ARG A 27 -0.16 -14.78 11.18
CA ARG A 27 0.21 -13.49 11.73
C ARG A 27 -0.75 -12.49 11.13
N ALA A 28 -1.29 -11.58 11.93
CA ALA A 28 -2.27 -10.60 11.46
C ALA A 28 -1.82 -9.88 10.17
N GLN A 29 -0.51 -9.82 9.94
CA GLN A 29 0.13 -9.44 8.67
C GLN A 29 -0.42 -10.18 7.43
N GLY A 30 -0.52 -11.51 7.44
CA GLY A 30 -0.97 -12.29 6.27
C GLY A 30 -2.48 -12.16 5.97
N LEU A 31 -3.30 -11.90 6.98
CA LEU A 31 -4.72 -11.59 6.79
C LEU A 31 -4.92 -10.15 6.26
N ILE A 32 -4.07 -9.21 6.66
CA ILE A 32 -4.06 -7.87 6.09
C ILE A 32 -3.57 -7.91 4.64
N GLU A 33 -2.56 -8.70 4.32
CA GLU A 33 -2.03 -8.83 2.96
C GLU A 33 -3.04 -9.47 1.98
N PHE A 34 -3.74 -10.53 2.43
CA PHE A 34 -4.79 -11.20 1.66
C PHE A 34 -6.02 -10.32 1.42
N LEU A 35 -6.43 -9.51 2.40
CA LEU A 35 -7.61 -8.64 2.27
C LEU A 35 -7.33 -7.33 1.54
N TRP A 36 -6.06 -6.92 1.33
CA TRP A 36 -5.72 -5.54 0.93
C TRP A 36 -4.81 -5.34 -0.29
N GLY A 37 -4.40 -6.34 -1.08
CA GLY A 37 -3.69 -5.99 -2.32
C GLY A 37 -2.98 -7.03 -3.15
N GLY A 38 -3.04 -8.31 -2.83
CA GLY A 38 -2.34 -9.35 -3.60
C GLY A 38 -0.89 -9.51 -3.14
N GLY A 39 -0.40 -10.74 -3.25
CA GLY A 39 0.85 -11.17 -2.60
C GLY A 39 2.09 -10.37 -2.97
N ASP A 40 3.14 -10.62 -2.18
CA ASP A 40 4.51 -10.09 -2.28
C ASP A 40 5.06 -9.95 -3.71
N ASP A 41 4.63 -10.83 -4.62
CA ASP A 41 5.14 -10.88 -5.99
C ASP A 41 4.77 -9.64 -6.83
N TRP A 42 3.61 -9.00 -6.61
CA TRP A 42 3.18 -7.86 -7.45
C TRP A 42 2.31 -6.78 -6.76
N GLY A 43 1.94 -6.95 -5.49
CA GLY A 43 0.93 -6.12 -4.80
C GLY A 43 1.32 -5.60 -3.43
N GLY A 44 2.54 -5.89 -2.95
CA GLY A 44 3.04 -5.34 -1.68
C GLY A 44 2.83 -3.82 -1.61
N GLY A 45 2.38 -3.35 -0.45
CA GLY A 45 2.01 -1.95 -0.22
C GLY A 45 3.19 -0.98 -0.32
N ARG A 46 2.94 0.30 -0.04
CA ARG A 46 3.99 1.33 -0.02
C ARG A 46 5.17 0.93 0.88
N GLN A 47 6.38 1.06 0.36
CA GLN A 47 7.63 0.75 1.06
C GLN A 47 8.63 1.90 0.99
N SER A 48 9.46 2.06 2.01
CA SER A 48 10.70 2.84 1.89
C SER A 48 11.79 1.91 1.35
N VAL A 49 12.47 2.32 0.29
CA VAL A 49 13.48 1.50 -0.40
C VAL A 49 14.78 2.27 -0.59
N SER A 50 15.89 1.53 -0.64
CA SER A 50 17.13 2.05 -1.21
C SER A 50 16.90 2.38 -2.69
N PHE A 51 17.52 3.46 -3.15
CA PHE A 51 17.36 3.94 -4.52
C PHE A 51 18.65 4.56 -5.03
N SER A 52 18.79 4.76 -6.34
CA SER A 52 20.01 5.32 -6.90
C SER A 52 20.21 6.79 -6.47
N SER A 53 21.40 7.11 -5.96
CA SER A 53 21.78 8.46 -5.52
C SER A 53 21.91 9.48 -6.65
N GLN A 54 21.86 9.04 -7.91
CA GLN A 54 21.85 9.94 -9.08
C GLN A 54 20.57 10.78 -9.18
N TYR A 55 19.47 10.29 -8.60
CA TYR A 55 18.19 10.99 -8.61
C TYR A 55 18.09 11.94 -7.41
N LYS A 56 17.52 13.12 -7.67
CA LYS A 56 17.40 14.19 -6.67
C LYS A 56 16.09 14.05 -5.88
N PRO A 57 16.05 14.43 -4.60
CA PRO A 57 14.82 14.49 -3.81
C PRO A 57 13.71 15.27 -4.52
N GLY A 58 12.48 14.77 -4.43
CA GLY A 58 11.31 15.33 -5.10
C GLY A 58 11.10 14.87 -6.56
N GLN A 59 12.05 14.11 -7.14
CA GLN A 59 11.84 13.47 -8.44
C GLN A 59 10.87 12.29 -8.32
N VAL A 60 10.01 12.15 -9.33
CA VAL A 60 9.08 11.03 -9.47
C VAL A 60 9.52 10.16 -10.64
N ILE A 61 9.81 8.90 -10.36
CA ILE A 61 10.22 7.91 -11.36
C ILE A 61 9.13 6.85 -11.45
N VAL A 62 8.50 6.70 -12.61
CA VAL A 62 7.55 5.62 -12.90
C VAL A 62 8.30 4.56 -13.68
N SER A 63 8.53 3.41 -13.05
CA SER A 63 9.10 2.23 -13.69
C SER A 63 7.98 1.26 -14.06
N PHE A 64 7.64 1.21 -15.35
CA PHE A 64 6.72 0.19 -15.85
C PHE A 64 7.35 -1.21 -15.84
N GLY A 65 8.69 -1.29 -15.92
CA GLY A 65 9.43 -2.55 -15.78
C GLY A 65 9.27 -3.14 -14.39
N ASP A 66 9.42 -2.33 -13.35
CA ASP A 66 9.25 -2.76 -11.95
C ASP A 66 7.80 -2.79 -11.50
N ARG A 67 6.90 -2.18 -12.29
CA ARG A 67 5.51 -1.93 -11.89
C ARG A 67 5.46 -1.19 -10.55
N ARG A 68 6.33 -0.19 -10.43
CA ARG A 68 6.46 0.68 -9.27
C ARG A 68 6.55 2.15 -9.69
N LEU A 69 5.98 3.01 -8.84
CA LEU A 69 6.29 4.44 -8.83
C LEU A 69 7.22 4.72 -7.65
N TYR A 70 8.28 5.47 -7.88
CA TYR A 70 9.23 5.90 -6.87
C TYR A 70 9.16 7.41 -6.69
N LEU A 71 8.96 7.87 -5.46
CA LEU A 71 9.17 9.26 -5.05
C LEU A 71 10.48 9.35 -4.28
N VAL A 72 11.49 9.97 -4.87
CA VAL A 72 12.81 10.12 -4.23
C VAL A 72 12.68 11.07 -3.04
N THR A 73 12.97 10.57 -1.84
CA THR A 73 12.79 11.33 -0.58
C THR A 73 14.10 11.93 -0.07
N ALA A 74 15.21 11.24 -0.32
CA ALA A 74 16.55 11.66 0.07
C ALA A 74 17.58 11.03 -0.90
N PRO A 75 18.83 11.51 -0.94
CA PRO A 75 19.89 10.80 -1.66
C PRO A 75 19.95 9.34 -1.22
N GLY A 76 19.84 8.43 -2.19
CA GLY A 76 19.89 6.99 -1.91
C GLY A 76 18.57 6.36 -1.43
N GLN A 77 17.47 7.11 -1.33
CA GLN A 77 16.20 6.64 -0.76
C GLN A 77 14.98 7.09 -1.55
N ALA A 78 13.97 6.23 -1.62
CA ALA A 78 12.67 6.55 -2.22
C ALA A 78 11.52 5.88 -1.48
N LEU A 79 10.33 6.47 -1.60
CA LEU A 79 9.07 5.76 -1.36
C LEU A 79 8.68 5.03 -2.65
N SER A 80 8.49 3.72 -2.56
CA SER A 80 8.03 2.84 -3.63
C SER A 80 6.54 2.54 -3.48
N TYR A 81 5.79 2.64 -4.56
CA TYR A 81 4.35 2.38 -4.61
C TYR A 81 4.02 1.37 -5.71
N PRO A 82 3.16 0.37 -5.45
CA PRO A 82 2.65 -0.54 -6.46
C PRO A 82 1.79 0.19 -7.50
N ILE A 83 1.96 -0.16 -8.79
CA ILE A 83 1.16 0.42 -9.88
C ILE A 83 0.64 -0.64 -10.85
N ALA A 84 -0.53 -0.40 -11.44
CA ALA A 84 -0.89 -1.03 -12.72
C ALA A 84 -0.31 -0.20 -13.87
N VAL A 85 0.10 -0.90 -14.93
CA VAL A 85 0.86 -0.33 -16.04
C VAL A 85 0.06 -0.41 -17.35
N PRO A 86 0.49 0.29 -18.41
CA PRO A 86 -0.14 0.21 -19.71
C PRO A 86 -0.08 -1.19 -20.32
N ARG A 87 -1.14 -1.56 -21.04
CA ARG A 87 -1.12 -2.69 -21.97
C ARG A 87 -0.12 -2.43 -23.10
N GLU A 88 0.30 -3.49 -23.79
CA GLU A 88 1.34 -3.43 -24.83
C GLU A 88 1.09 -2.36 -25.91
N LYS A 89 -0.14 -2.28 -26.42
CA LYS A 89 -0.56 -1.29 -27.44
C LYS A 89 -0.67 0.15 -26.91
N SER A 90 -0.42 0.38 -25.63
CA SER A 90 -0.53 1.68 -24.97
C SER A 90 0.74 2.05 -24.21
N ARG A 91 1.85 1.36 -24.49
CA ARG A 91 3.16 1.64 -23.88
C ARG A 91 3.66 3.00 -24.32
N TRP A 92 4.27 3.70 -23.38
CA TRP A 92 4.99 4.94 -23.62
C TRP A 92 6.11 5.08 -22.59
N GLN A 93 7.04 5.99 -22.85
CA GLN A 93 8.12 6.37 -21.93
C GLN A 93 8.56 7.80 -22.27
N GLY A 94 9.26 8.45 -21.35
CA GLY A 94 9.76 9.81 -21.54
C GLY A 94 9.65 10.65 -20.27
N THR A 95 9.98 11.94 -20.39
CA THR A 95 9.85 12.89 -19.30
C THR A 95 8.61 13.76 -19.51
N THR A 96 7.87 13.99 -18.43
CA THR A 96 6.72 14.90 -18.38
C THR A 96 6.72 15.61 -17.01
N PHE A 97 5.63 16.31 -16.70
CA PHE A 97 5.45 16.98 -15.42
C PHE A 97 4.00 16.92 -14.97
N VAL A 98 3.76 17.10 -13.68
CA VAL A 98 2.40 17.23 -13.15
C VAL A 98 1.83 18.60 -13.53
N SER A 99 0.86 18.64 -14.44
CA SER A 99 0.23 19.88 -14.91
C SER A 99 -0.95 20.30 -14.06
N GLU A 100 -1.70 19.33 -13.52
CA GLU A 100 -2.89 19.58 -12.69
C GLU A 100 -3.06 18.48 -11.65
N LYS A 101 -3.79 18.79 -10.57
CA LYS A 101 -4.13 17.85 -9.52
C LYS A 101 -5.60 17.99 -9.14
N ARG A 102 -6.32 16.88 -9.04
CA ARG A 102 -7.74 16.88 -8.62
C ARG A 102 -8.01 15.95 -7.44
N ILE A 103 -8.82 16.45 -6.52
CA ILE A 103 -9.45 15.69 -5.44
C ILE A 103 -10.76 15.14 -5.98
N ASN A 104 -11.00 13.84 -5.82
CA ASN A 104 -12.21 13.14 -6.27
C ASN A 104 -12.59 13.54 -7.72
N PRO A 105 -11.70 13.27 -8.70
CA PRO A 105 -11.96 13.68 -10.08
C PRO A 105 -13.20 13.00 -10.64
N SER A 106 -14.04 13.72 -11.36
CA SER A 106 -15.05 13.10 -12.22
C SER A 106 -14.39 12.39 -13.39
N TRP A 107 -15.05 11.37 -13.94
CA TRP A 107 -14.55 10.62 -15.08
C TRP A 107 -15.52 10.65 -16.26
N THR A 108 -14.96 10.84 -17.46
CA THR A 108 -15.65 10.72 -18.74
C THR A 108 -14.85 9.74 -19.59
N PRO A 109 -15.42 8.61 -20.04
CA PRO A 109 -14.74 7.72 -20.96
C PRO A 109 -14.39 8.43 -22.27
N THR A 110 -13.23 8.11 -22.83
CA THR A 110 -12.85 8.64 -24.14
C THR A 110 -13.75 8.05 -25.24
N PRO A 111 -13.85 8.69 -26.42
CA PRO A 111 -14.60 8.14 -27.55
C PRO A 111 -14.14 6.72 -27.92
N GLU A 112 -12.84 6.44 -27.85
CA GLU A 112 -12.28 5.10 -28.08
C GLU A 112 -12.79 4.08 -27.06
N MET A 113 -12.79 4.43 -25.76
CA MET A 113 -13.31 3.53 -24.71
C MET A 113 -14.77 3.19 -24.93
N ARG A 114 -15.60 4.15 -25.34
CA ARG A 114 -17.01 3.88 -25.65
C ARG A 114 -17.19 3.07 -26.94
N ARG A 115 -16.31 3.20 -27.94
CA ARG A 115 -16.35 2.32 -29.12
C ARG A 115 -16.04 0.87 -28.75
N GLU A 116 -15.04 0.65 -27.88
CA GLU A 116 -14.69 -0.69 -27.39
C GLU A 116 -15.77 -1.26 -26.45
N ASN A 117 -16.39 -0.42 -25.61
CA ASN A 117 -17.48 -0.82 -24.72
C ASN A 117 -18.61 0.22 -24.73
N PRO A 118 -19.62 0.05 -25.58
CA PRO A 118 -20.76 0.98 -25.68
C PRO A 118 -21.62 1.09 -24.42
N LYS A 119 -21.48 0.16 -23.46
CA LYS A 119 -22.23 0.17 -22.19
C LYS A 119 -21.62 1.09 -21.13
N LEU A 120 -20.46 1.70 -21.38
CA LEU A 120 -19.85 2.61 -20.42
C LEU A 120 -20.74 3.84 -20.18
N PRO A 121 -20.84 4.31 -18.92
CA PRO A 121 -21.59 5.51 -18.61
C PRO A 121 -20.95 6.72 -19.31
N MET A 122 -21.77 7.69 -19.72
CA MET A 122 -21.27 8.91 -20.37
C MET A 122 -20.42 9.77 -19.43
N TRP A 123 -20.68 9.69 -18.14
CA TRP A 123 -19.98 10.42 -17.10
C TRP A 123 -20.18 9.72 -15.75
N VAL A 124 -19.16 9.78 -14.90
CA VAL A 124 -19.22 9.30 -13.52
C VAL A 124 -18.80 10.45 -12.59
N PRO A 125 -19.62 10.81 -11.59
CA PRO A 125 -19.27 11.86 -10.65
C PRO A 125 -18.00 11.55 -9.86
N GLY A 126 -17.33 12.62 -9.42
CA GLY A 126 -16.22 12.52 -8.48
C GLY A 126 -16.65 11.90 -7.15
N GLY A 127 -15.83 11.02 -6.59
CA GLY A 127 -16.11 10.34 -5.31
C GLY A 127 -17.12 9.19 -5.41
N HIS A 128 -17.63 8.89 -6.60
CA HIS A 128 -18.45 7.71 -6.81
C HIS A 128 -17.62 6.42 -6.64
N PRO A 129 -18.13 5.37 -5.95
CA PRO A 129 -17.36 4.14 -5.69
C PRO A 129 -16.87 3.41 -6.95
N MET A 130 -17.62 3.53 -8.06
CA MET A 130 -17.27 2.95 -9.37
C MET A 130 -16.55 3.93 -10.31
N ASN A 131 -15.93 4.98 -9.76
CA ASN A 131 -15.16 5.91 -10.58
C ASN A 131 -13.76 5.33 -10.83
N PRO A 132 -13.36 5.08 -12.09
CA PRO A 132 -12.10 4.42 -12.40
C PRO A 132 -10.86 5.30 -12.17
N LEU A 133 -11.05 6.58 -11.83
CA LEU A 133 -9.98 7.48 -11.41
C LEU A 133 -9.72 7.44 -9.89
N GLY A 134 -10.61 6.80 -9.12
CA GLY A 134 -10.52 6.72 -7.67
C GLY A 134 -10.53 8.08 -6.99
N ASN A 135 -9.77 8.19 -5.90
CA ASN A 135 -9.90 9.33 -4.98
C ASN A 135 -9.06 10.55 -5.39
N ARG A 136 -7.99 10.38 -6.16
CA ARG A 136 -7.06 11.45 -6.54
C ARG A 136 -6.54 11.21 -7.95
N ALA A 137 -6.26 12.29 -8.67
CA ALA A 137 -5.56 12.23 -9.95
C ALA A 137 -4.54 13.38 -10.08
N LEU A 138 -3.38 13.04 -10.65
CA LEU A 138 -2.33 13.95 -11.09
C LEU A 138 -2.26 13.83 -12.62
N TYR A 139 -2.45 14.96 -13.31
CA TYR A 139 -2.50 15.05 -14.76
C TYR A 139 -1.10 15.32 -15.30
N LEU A 140 -0.73 14.68 -16.42
CA LEU A 140 0.65 14.69 -16.92
C LEU A 140 0.79 15.50 -18.21
N GLY A 141 1.47 16.65 -18.12
CA GLY A 141 1.72 17.55 -19.23
C GLY A 141 0.44 17.97 -19.96
N SER A 142 0.48 17.99 -21.28
CA SER A 142 -0.66 18.19 -22.18
C SER A 142 -1.33 16.89 -22.64
N SER A 143 -0.96 15.75 -22.05
CA SER A 143 -1.44 14.44 -22.47
C SER A 143 -2.76 14.06 -21.78
N ALA A 144 -3.37 12.95 -22.23
CA ALA A 144 -4.48 12.32 -21.52
C ALA A 144 -4.04 11.42 -20.34
N TYR A 145 -2.72 11.25 -20.14
CA TYR A 145 -2.19 10.37 -19.11
C TYR A 145 -2.25 10.99 -17.72
N ARG A 146 -2.45 10.11 -16.74
CA ARG A 146 -2.62 10.49 -15.33
C ARG A 146 -1.95 9.45 -14.43
N ILE A 147 -1.52 9.91 -13.26
CA ILE A 147 -1.30 9.04 -12.09
C ILE A 147 -2.56 9.18 -11.23
N HIS A 148 -3.27 8.08 -10.97
CA HIS A 148 -4.56 8.15 -10.29
C HIS A 148 -4.85 6.90 -9.45
N GLY A 149 -5.87 7.00 -8.59
CA GLY A 149 -6.41 5.87 -7.83
C GLY A 149 -7.13 4.86 -8.72
N THR A 150 -7.86 3.91 -8.15
CA THR A 150 -8.63 2.95 -8.96
C THR A 150 -9.80 2.39 -8.17
N ASP A 151 -10.89 2.06 -8.86
CA ASP A 151 -12.00 1.27 -8.33
C ASP A 151 -11.74 -0.24 -8.45
N ALA A 152 -10.70 -0.63 -9.19
CA ALA A 152 -10.30 -2.02 -9.42
C ALA A 152 -8.90 -2.31 -8.82
N PRO A 153 -8.75 -2.37 -7.48
CA PRO A 153 -7.44 -2.55 -6.82
C PRO A 153 -6.76 -3.88 -7.15
N TRP A 154 -7.53 -4.92 -7.48
CA TRP A 154 -6.97 -6.23 -7.91
C TRP A 154 -6.20 -6.17 -9.24
N THR A 155 -6.24 -5.03 -9.96
CA THR A 155 -5.48 -4.85 -11.20
C THR A 155 -4.09 -4.25 -10.99
N ILE A 156 -3.77 -3.83 -9.76
CA ILE A 156 -2.44 -3.32 -9.42
C ILE A 156 -1.41 -4.45 -9.62
N GLY A 157 -0.26 -4.11 -10.20
CA GLY A 157 0.71 -5.10 -10.66
C GLY A 157 0.41 -5.70 -12.04
N GLN A 158 -0.71 -5.40 -12.68
CA GLN A 158 -1.08 -5.93 -14.00
C GLN A 158 -0.91 -4.90 -15.13
N ALA A 159 -0.82 -5.39 -16.38
CA ALA A 159 -0.71 -4.56 -17.59
C ALA A 159 -2.09 -4.38 -18.24
N VAL A 160 -2.89 -3.46 -17.69
CA VAL A 160 -4.32 -3.33 -18.04
C VAL A 160 -4.71 -1.94 -18.52
N SER A 161 -3.87 -0.92 -18.31
CA SER A 161 -4.28 0.47 -18.56
C SER A 161 -4.11 0.87 -20.03
N LYS A 162 -4.87 1.90 -20.46
CA LYS A 162 -4.67 2.58 -21.76
C LYS A 162 -3.62 3.70 -21.70
N GLY A 163 -2.60 3.53 -20.86
CA GLY A 163 -1.49 4.49 -20.73
C GLY A 163 -1.40 5.20 -19.37
N CYS A 164 -2.50 5.28 -18.61
CA CYS A 164 -2.45 5.88 -17.26
C CYS A 164 -1.73 4.97 -16.25
N VAL A 165 -1.23 5.57 -15.17
CA VAL A 165 -0.64 4.88 -14.02
C VAL A 165 -1.70 4.74 -12.94
N ARG A 166 -2.13 3.51 -12.65
CA ARG A 166 -3.14 3.24 -11.59
C ARG A 166 -2.44 2.87 -10.30
N MET A 167 -2.92 3.40 -9.19
CA MET A 167 -2.44 3.13 -7.83
C MET A 167 -3.61 2.66 -6.96
N HIS A 168 -3.32 1.99 -5.84
CA HIS A 168 -4.33 1.87 -4.80
C HIS A 168 -4.77 3.26 -4.29
N ASN A 169 -6.03 3.37 -3.86
CA ASN A 169 -6.56 4.65 -3.39
C ASN A 169 -5.79 5.21 -2.18
N GLN A 170 -5.32 4.34 -1.28
CA GLN A 170 -4.49 4.74 -0.14
C GLN A 170 -3.13 5.32 -0.57
N ASP A 171 -2.51 4.72 -1.59
CA ASP A 171 -1.20 5.12 -2.07
C ASP A 171 -1.26 6.45 -2.81
N VAL A 172 -2.27 6.65 -3.66
CA VAL A 172 -2.45 7.95 -4.33
C VAL A 172 -2.84 9.04 -3.33
N LEU A 173 -3.56 8.72 -2.25
CA LEU A 173 -3.87 9.67 -1.18
C LEU A 173 -2.62 10.13 -0.44
N ASP A 174 -1.65 9.24 -0.21
CA ASP A 174 -0.35 9.58 0.38
C ASP A 174 0.56 10.33 -0.60
N LEU A 175 0.59 9.92 -1.86
CA LEU A 175 1.40 10.54 -2.90
C LEU A 175 0.94 11.96 -3.23
N TYR A 176 -0.36 12.16 -3.33
CA TYR A 176 -0.98 13.42 -3.78
C TYR A 176 -0.46 14.66 -3.04
N PRO A 177 -0.46 14.76 -1.69
CA PRO A 177 0.03 15.94 -0.99
C PRO A 177 1.55 16.15 -1.14
N ARG A 178 2.33 15.12 -1.46
CA ARG A 178 3.79 15.18 -1.57
C ARG A 178 4.30 15.73 -2.90
N ILE A 179 3.44 15.75 -3.92
CA ILE A 179 3.80 16.13 -5.28
C ILE A 179 3.19 17.51 -5.62
N PRO A 180 3.99 18.57 -5.71
CA PRO A 180 3.56 19.85 -6.27
C PRO A 180 3.16 19.77 -7.75
N VAL A 181 2.34 20.72 -8.21
CA VAL A 181 2.22 21.00 -9.65
C VAL A 181 3.59 21.48 -10.15
N GLY A 182 3.98 21.06 -11.35
CA GLY A 182 5.30 21.30 -11.94
C GLY A 182 6.34 20.22 -11.61
N THR A 183 6.06 19.28 -10.71
CA THR A 183 6.98 18.17 -10.42
C THR A 183 7.28 17.37 -11.68
N ARG A 184 8.56 17.19 -11.98
CA ARG A 184 9.05 16.36 -13.08
C ARG A 184 8.75 14.88 -12.81
N VAL A 185 8.19 14.21 -13.81
CA VAL A 185 7.90 12.78 -13.81
C VAL A 185 8.68 12.13 -14.95
N THR A 186 9.53 11.17 -14.61
CA THR A 186 10.23 10.35 -15.60
C THR A 186 9.55 8.99 -15.69
N VAL A 187 9.11 8.60 -16.88
CA VAL A 187 8.47 7.31 -17.15
C VAL A 187 9.42 6.45 -17.98
N THR A 188 9.69 5.24 -17.51
CA THR A 188 10.69 4.35 -18.10
C THR A 188 10.27 2.88 -17.99
N TRP A 189 10.89 2.04 -18.81
CA TRP A 189 10.83 0.57 -18.70
C TRP A 189 12.06 -0.02 -18.02
N GLN A 190 13.05 0.82 -17.69
CA GLN A 190 14.24 0.42 -16.93
C GLN A 190 13.83 -0.10 -15.56
N ARG A 191 14.47 -1.20 -15.15
CA ARG A 191 14.30 -1.78 -13.81
C ARG A 191 15.34 -1.21 -12.85
N PHE A 192 14.95 -1.03 -11.61
CA PHE A 192 15.80 -0.49 -10.56
C PHE A 192 16.10 -1.54 -9.49
N SER A 193 17.38 -1.68 -9.14
CA SER A 193 17.80 -2.40 -7.94
C SER A 193 17.40 -1.57 -6.72
N SER A 194 16.33 -1.99 -6.04
CA SER A 194 15.82 -1.34 -4.84
C SER A 194 15.50 -2.42 -3.80
N SER A 195 15.91 -2.19 -2.56
CA SER A 195 15.66 -3.10 -1.45
C SER A 195 14.92 -2.35 -0.34
N PRO A 196 13.98 -2.99 0.38
CA PRO A 196 13.36 -2.37 1.54
C PRO A 196 14.44 -1.86 2.50
N VAL A 197 14.35 -0.58 2.87
CA VAL A 197 15.15 -0.08 3.99
C VAL A 197 14.55 -0.72 5.22
N ALA A 198 15.29 -1.62 5.87
CA ALA A 198 14.85 -2.23 7.13
C ALA A 198 14.36 -1.11 8.03
N ALA A 199 13.07 -1.15 8.40
CA ALA A 199 12.53 -0.23 9.39
C ALA A 199 13.44 -0.35 10.59
N SER A 200 14.12 0.74 10.97
CA SER A 200 15.12 0.75 12.04
C SER A 200 14.58 0.00 13.26
N SER A 201 14.96 -1.27 13.36
CA SER A 201 14.91 -2.00 14.60
C SER A 201 16.07 -1.44 15.40
N ASN A 202 15.80 -0.41 16.20
CA ASN A 202 16.55 -0.20 17.44
C ASN A 202 16.25 -1.39 18.37
N ALA A 203 16.66 -2.58 17.96
CA ALA A 203 16.99 -3.68 18.84
C ALA A 203 18.51 -3.58 19.00
N ASN A 204 18.90 -2.92 20.09
CA ASN A 204 20.27 -2.83 20.53
C ASN A 204 20.80 -4.26 20.80
N SER A 205 21.31 -4.92 19.77
CA SER A 205 22.15 -6.11 19.92
C SER A 205 23.59 -5.65 20.18
N SER A 206 23.78 -4.97 21.31
CA SER A 206 25.10 -4.87 21.93
C SER A 206 25.34 -6.19 22.65
N GLY A 207 26.36 -6.92 22.20
CA GLY A 207 26.80 -8.19 22.78
C GLY A 207 26.95 -8.09 24.30
N GLY A 208 26.56 -9.17 24.96
CA GLY A 208 26.63 -9.29 26.41
C GLY A 208 28.05 -9.11 26.91
N SER A 209 28.23 -8.12 27.77
CA SER A 209 29.20 -8.20 28.85
C SER A 209 28.41 -8.07 30.15
N SER A 210 28.58 -9.08 30.97
CA SER A 210 27.97 -9.28 32.29
C SER A 210 28.04 -8.04 33.17
N ASN A 211 26.90 -7.64 33.74
CA ASN A 211 26.93 -7.19 35.13
C ASN A 211 25.62 -7.53 35.85
N SER A 212 25.79 -8.45 36.78
CA SER A 212 24.90 -8.88 37.84
C SER A 212 24.54 -7.72 38.77
N TYR A 213 23.24 -7.50 38.99
CA TYR A 213 22.74 -6.91 40.22
C TYR A 213 21.49 -7.70 40.63
N ALA A 214 21.73 -8.78 41.37
CA ALA A 214 20.72 -9.41 42.21
C ALA A 214 20.54 -8.54 43.46
N ASN A 215 19.29 -8.37 43.88
CA ASN A 215 18.94 -7.87 45.20
C ASN A 215 18.86 -9.04 46.20
N GLU A 216 19.23 -8.76 47.44
CA GLU A 216 19.60 -9.65 48.54
C GLU A 216 18.51 -10.62 49.07
N ASN A 217 17.35 -10.72 48.40
CA ASN A 217 16.26 -11.63 48.82
C ASN A 217 15.65 -12.49 47.69
N GLY A 218 16.26 -12.58 46.51
CA GLY A 218 15.94 -13.65 45.53
C GLY A 218 14.53 -13.70 44.93
N GLU A 219 13.68 -12.66 45.07
CA GLU A 219 12.33 -12.65 44.49
C GLU A 219 12.22 -11.84 43.17
N PRO A 220 11.53 -12.36 42.13
CA PRO A 220 11.32 -11.65 40.88
C PRO A 220 10.31 -10.50 41.04
N LYS A 221 10.71 -9.26 40.72
CA LYS A 221 9.80 -8.10 40.69
C LYS A 221 8.73 -8.25 39.60
N ARG A 222 7.47 -8.38 40.02
CA ARG A 222 6.29 -8.27 39.15
C ARG A 222 6.20 -6.85 38.55
N LYS A 223 6.35 -6.71 37.23
CA LYS A 223 6.02 -5.47 36.52
C LYS A 223 4.50 -5.38 36.36
N TYR A 224 3.86 -4.56 37.18
CA TYR A 224 2.50 -4.09 36.94
C TYR A 224 2.53 -3.03 35.84
N TYR A 225 1.90 -3.30 34.69
CA TYR A 225 1.55 -2.25 33.73
C TYR A 225 0.30 -1.52 34.26
N ARG A 226 0.48 -0.28 34.72
CA ARG A 226 -0.62 0.62 35.08
C ARG A 226 -1.22 1.19 33.79
N ALA A 227 -2.44 0.79 33.47
CA ALA A 227 -3.26 1.48 32.47
C ALA A 227 -3.60 2.89 33.01
N SER A 228 -3.15 3.94 32.30
CA SER A 228 -3.57 5.31 32.56
C SER A 228 -4.73 5.68 31.64
N THR A 229 -5.95 5.56 32.16
CA THR A 229 -7.14 6.12 31.56
C THR A 229 -7.29 7.55 32.07
N THR A 230 -6.98 8.55 31.25
CA THR A 230 -7.46 9.92 31.45
C THR A 230 -7.85 10.49 30.10
N GLY A 231 -9.17 10.60 29.91
CA GLY A 231 -9.77 11.20 28.74
C GLY A 231 -9.80 12.72 28.82
N ALA A 232 -9.69 13.35 27.66
CA ALA A 232 -10.15 14.70 27.40
C ALA A 232 -10.66 14.75 25.96
N SER A 233 -11.98 14.68 25.77
CA SER A 233 -12.65 14.82 24.50
C SER A 233 -12.73 16.31 24.11
N LYS A 234 -11.88 16.75 23.17
CA LYS A 234 -12.06 18.05 22.51
C LYS A 234 -13.10 17.90 21.40
N ARG A 235 -14.30 18.45 21.61
CA ARG A 235 -15.33 18.61 20.58
C ARG A 235 -14.82 19.59 19.53
N TYR A 236 -14.61 19.13 18.30
CA TYR A 236 -14.46 19.99 17.14
C TYR A 236 -15.84 20.47 16.70
N THR A 237 -16.09 21.78 16.78
CA THR A 237 -17.30 22.40 16.23
C THR A 237 -17.03 22.76 14.76
N ILE A 238 -17.84 22.21 13.85
CA ILE A 238 -17.80 22.53 12.42
C ILE A 238 -18.47 23.89 12.20
N PRO A 239 -17.82 24.90 11.61
CA PRO A 239 -18.49 26.15 11.27
C PRO A 239 -19.50 25.94 10.13
N ALA A 240 -20.69 26.52 10.29
CA ALA A 240 -21.76 26.50 9.31
C ALA A 240 -21.32 27.09 7.95
N ARG A 241 -21.67 26.39 6.87
CA ARG A 241 -21.43 26.81 5.47
C ARG A 241 -22.25 28.06 5.17
N LYS A 242 -21.60 29.16 4.75
CA LYS A 242 -22.31 30.29 4.13
C LYS A 242 -22.93 29.83 2.79
N PRO A 243 -24.18 30.21 2.47
CA PRO A 243 -24.77 29.90 1.17
C PRO A 243 -24.04 30.65 0.06
N ALA A 244 -23.71 29.93 -1.02
CA ALA A 244 -23.13 30.50 -2.23
C ALA A 244 -24.18 31.35 -2.95
N MET A 245 -23.83 32.60 -3.27
CA MET A 245 -24.61 33.45 -4.16
C MET A 245 -24.74 32.79 -5.53
N GLN A 246 -25.98 32.56 -5.96
CA GLN A 246 -26.32 32.32 -7.36
C GLN A 246 -25.97 33.57 -8.16
N LYS A 247 -25.10 33.45 -9.17
CA LYS A 247 -25.07 34.40 -10.27
C LYS A 247 -25.85 33.82 -11.42
N ALA A 248 -26.89 34.56 -11.80
CA ALA A 248 -27.77 34.34 -12.92
C ALA A 248 -27.04 34.53 -14.27
N ALA A 249 -27.69 33.98 -15.30
CA ALA A 249 -27.32 33.86 -16.70
C ALA A 249 -27.05 35.18 -17.45
N GLN A 250 -26.21 35.09 -18.50
CA GLN A 250 -26.33 35.74 -19.83
C GLN A 250 -25.62 34.78 -20.81
N VAL A 251 -26.29 34.07 -21.73
CA VAL A 251 -26.83 34.51 -23.04
C VAL A 251 -25.84 35.37 -23.82
N GLN A 252 -25.09 34.74 -24.71
CA GLN A 252 -24.82 35.12 -26.10
C GLN A 252 -24.31 33.88 -26.86
#